data_AF-A0A158Q4X4-F1
#
_entry.id   AF-A0A158Q4X4-F1
#
_cell.length_a   1.000
_cell.length_b   1.000
_cell.length_c   1.000
_cell.angle_alpha   90.00
_cell.angle_beta   90.00
_cell.angle_gamma   90.00
#
_symmetry.space_group_name_H-M   'P 1'
#
loop_
_entity.id
_entity.type
_entity.pdbx_description
1 polymer ?
#
loop_
_entity_poly.entity_id
_entity_poly.type
_entity_poly.pdbx_seq_one_letter_code
_entity_poly.pdbx_strand_id
1 'polypeptide(L)'
;MDFAHIVTLPMENFKMDGSIFNIRDEAIRHLNGSITIERQMTIENFGSRIVASMHLKIPEDLKGNSLDTRKLSANHIQITILYLKAMIAAPFVTSTFGNSSEQFSSLSIGLGIGIINSFLHDRFTNINITIIEIEKTMVDIAKKYFGLIEDDRQRVIISDGMKYLRENKKLIFDAIFIDACYSQFKDGLSCPVKEFCEYDNMNLIKSNLKENGVVIVSLLLTSPKKTAEVLVCGGKNFPDEETFKAKTTKVFEELGFGSPPIVTEDFTMWY
;
A
#
# COMPACT_ATOMS: atom_id res chain seq x y z
N MET A 1 -12.10 30.45 17.03
CA MET A 1 -11.57 29.37 16.17
C MET A 1 -12.35 28.13 16.53
N ASP A 2 -13.24 27.66 15.68
CA ASP A 2 -13.86 26.35 15.86
C ASP A 2 -12.79 25.31 15.52
N PHE A 3 -12.22 24.68 16.54
CA PHE A 3 -11.31 23.58 16.34
C PHE A 3 -12.12 22.35 15.94
N ALA A 4 -11.63 21.58 14.98
CA ALA A 4 -12.11 20.21 14.80
C ALA A 4 -11.97 19.47 16.14
N HIS A 5 -13.05 18.86 16.63
CA HIS A 5 -12.96 18.01 17.81
C HIS A 5 -12.36 16.66 17.38
N ILE A 6 -11.22 16.33 17.98
CA ILE A 6 -10.52 15.05 17.75
C ILE A 6 -10.68 14.20 19.00
N VAL A 7 -11.12 12.95 18.82
CA VAL A 7 -11.21 11.96 19.89
C VAL A 7 -10.37 10.75 19.49
N THR A 8 -9.41 10.38 20.34
CA THR A 8 -8.58 9.18 20.17
C THR A 8 -9.09 8.06 21.07
N LEU A 9 -9.39 6.90 20.48
CA LEU A 9 -9.90 5.71 21.16
C LEU A 9 -8.87 4.58 21.05
N PRO A 10 -8.13 4.23 22.12
CA PRO A 10 -7.18 3.13 22.06
C PRO A 10 -7.90 1.78 21.89
N MET A 11 -7.29 0.86 21.14
CA MET A 11 -7.85 -0.48 20.91
C MET A 11 -6.99 -1.59 21.50
N GLU A 12 -5.78 -1.81 20.96
CA GLU A 12 -4.91 -2.92 21.33
C GLU A 12 -3.46 -2.56 21.01
N ASN A 13 -2.51 -3.18 21.73
CA ASN A 13 -1.08 -3.07 21.45
C ASN A 13 -0.48 -4.42 21.09
N PHE A 14 0.59 -4.39 20.29
CA PHE A 14 1.28 -5.57 19.78
C PHE A 14 2.78 -5.36 19.91
N LYS A 15 3.51 -6.43 20.21
CA LYS A 15 4.97 -6.46 20.11
C LYS A 15 5.35 -7.26 18.87
N MET A 16 6.12 -6.65 17.97
CA MET A 16 6.63 -7.29 16.76
C MET A 16 8.04 -6.76 16.50
N ASP A 17 9.00 -7.67 16.28
CA ASP A 17 10.42 -7.33 16.02
C ASP A 17 11.00 -6.28 16.98
N GLY A 18 10.84 -6.50 18.30
CA GLY A 18 11.33 -5.58 19.34
C GLY A 18 10.63 -4.22 19.42
N SER A 19 9.64 -3.96 18.56
CA SER A 19 8.88 -2.71 18.49
C SER A 19 7.48 -2.86 19.06
N ILE A 20 6.96 -1.81 19.69
CA ILE A 20 5.57 -1.75 20.17
C ILE A 20 4.72 -1.00 19.15
N PHE A 21 3.67 -1.67 18.69
CA PHE A 21 2.65 -1.13 17.81
C PHE A 21 1.35 -0.91 18.59
N ASN A 22 0.67 0.21 18.32
CA ASN A 22 -0.60 0.54 18.95
C ASN A 22 -1.66 0.80 17.88
N ILE A 23 -2.81 0.12 18.01
CA ILE A 23 -4.00 0.37 17.21
C ILE A 23 -4.92 1.31 17.97
N ARG A 24 -5.40 2.36 17.28
CA ARG A 24 -6.35 3.34 17.81
C ARG A 24 -7.28 3.83 16.72
N ASP A 25 -8.49 4.21 17.10
CA ASP A 25 -9.39 4.96 16.22
C ASP A 25 -9.25 6.46 16.53
N GLU A 26 -9.21 7.30 15.50
CA GLU A 26 -9.25 8.76 15.60
C GLU A 26 -10.50 9.26 14.89
N ALA A 27 -11.42 9.84 15.66
CA ALA A 27 -12.63 10.46 15.15
C ALA A 27 -12.43 11.97 15.05
N ILE A 28 -12.66 12.53 13.85
CA ILE A 28 -12.51 13.95 13.56
C ILE A 28 -13.86 14.50 13.12
N ARG A 29 -14.33 15.54 13.82
CA ARG A 29 -15.49 16.32 13.38
C ARG A 29 -15.04 17.53 12.57
N HIS A 30 -15.41 17.56 11.30
CA HIS A 30 -15.10 18.64 10.38
C HIS A 30 -16.02 19.85 10.60
N LEU A 31 -15.60 21.02 10.10
CA LEU A 31 -16.35 22.28 10.26
C LEU A 31 -17.74 22.26 9.62
N ASN A 32 -17.93 21.48 8.55
CA ASN A 32 -19.23 21.27 7.91
C ASN A 32 -20.15 20.32 8.70
N GLY A 33 -19.72 19.85 9.87
CA GLY A 33 -20.46 18.92 10.72
C GLY A 33 -20.29 17.44 10.38
N SER A 34 -19.60 17.10 9.28
CA SER A 34 -19.31 15.71 8.94
C SER A 34 -18.30 15.10 9.92
N ILE A 35 -18.33 13.78 10.04
CA ILE A 35 -17.40 13.01 10.87
C ILE A 35 -16.59 12.10 9.95
N THR A 36 -15.29 12.03 10.18
CA THR A 36 -14.44 10.96 9.64
C THR A 36 -13.85 10.18 10.79
N ILE A 37 -13.76 8.86 10.65
CA ILE A 37 -13.10 8.00 11.63
C ILE A 37 -12.00 7.26 10.89
N GLU A 38 -10.79 7.33 11.42
CA GLU A 38 -9.62 6.63 10.89
C GLU A 38 -9.11 5.64 11.93
N ARG A 39 -8.90 4.39 11.51
CA ARG A 39 -8.13 3.43 12.29
C ARG A 39 -6.66 3.58 11.94
N GLN A 40 -5.86 3.85 12.96
CA GLN A 40 -4.43 4.10 12.83
C GLN A 40 -3.63 3.01 13.55
N MET A 41 -2.53 2.61 12.92
CA MET A 41 -1.45 1.88 13.57
C MET A 41 -0.29 2.82 13.80
N THR A 42 0.18 2.90 15.03
CA THR A 42 1.35 3.71 15.42
C THR A 42 2.44 2.82 15.97
N ILE A 43 3.69 3.27 15.87
CA ILE A 43 4.88 2.55 16.39
C ILE A 43 5.63 3.46 17.37
N GLU A 44 5.95 2.92 18.55
CA GLU A 44 6.59 3.70 19.61
C GLU A 44 8.04 4.08 19.25
N ASN A 45 8.78 3.19 18.61
CA ASN A 45 10.20 3.36 18.27
C ASN A 45 10.48 4.58 17.35
N PHE A 46 9.45 5.15 16.73
CA PHE A 46 9.56 6.37 15.92
C PHE A 46 8.93 7.61 16.56
N GLY A 47 8.69 7.62 17.86
CA GLY A 47 7.99 8.70 18.55
C GLY A 47 6.47 8.64 18.33
N SER A 48 5.91 7.44 18.39
CA SER A 48 4.47 7.18 18.19
C SER A 48 3.93 7.67 16.85
N ARG A 49 4.74 7.56 15.78
CA ARG A 49 4.31 7.92 14.42
C ARG A 49 3.24 6.97 13.93
N ILE A 50 2.28 7.52 13.18
CA ILE A 50 1.34 6.74 12.38
C ILE A 50 2.15 6.07 11.26
N VAL A 51 2.17 4.74 11.27
CA VAL A 51 2.75 3.93 10.20
C VAL A 51 1.70 3.41 9.23
N ALA A 52 0.43 3.42 9.64
CA ALA A 52 -0.69 3.11 8.76
C ALA A 52 -1.97 3.80 9.21
N SER A 53 -2.82 4.21 8.27
CA SER A 53 -4.15 4.77 8.54
C SER A 53 -5.16 4.31 7.48
N MET A 54 -6.38 4.00 7.91
CA MET A 54 -7.49 3.58 7.05
C MET A 54 -8.78 4.26 7.51
N HIS A 55 -9.53 4.85 6.59
CA HIS A 55 -10.88 5.34 6.90
C HIS A 55 -11.81 4.18 7.25
N LEU A 56 -12.73 4.41 8.17
CA LEU A 56 -13.79 3.48 8.52
C LEU A 56 -15.11 3.89 7.88
N LYS A 57 -15.94 2.92 7.50
CA LYS A 57 -17.29 3.16 6.98
C LYS A 57 -18.19 3.60 8.14
N ILE A 58 -18.73 4.81 8.05
CA ILE A 58 -19.65 5.36 9.05
C ILE A 58 -21.09 5.13 8.56
N PRO A 59 -21.99 4.53 9.37
CA PRO A 59 -23.40 4.40 9.00
C PRO A 59 -24.05 5.77 8.75
N GLU A 60 -24.92 5.87 7.74
CA GLU A 60 -25.64 7.12 7.43
C GLU A 60 -26.60 7.53 8.57
N ASP A 61 -27.11 6.55 9.33
CA ASP A 61 -28.08 6.73 10.41
C ASP A 61 -27.41 6.73 11.79
N LEU A 62 -26.48 7.67 12.04
CA LEU A 62 -26.03 7.97 13.41
C LEU A 62 -27.14 8.68 14.21
N LYS A 63 -28.22 7.97 14.52
CA LYS A 63 -29.32 8.46 15.35
C LYS A 63 -28.91 8.43 16.82
N GLY A 64 -28.24 9.47 17.32
CA GLY A 64 -28.13 9.83 18.75
C GLY A 64 -27.50 8.80 19.71
N ASN A 65 -27.20 7.58 19.26
CA ASN A 65 -26.61 6.51 20.05
C ASN A 65 -25.08 6.64 20.03
N SER A 66 -24.45 6.24 21.13
CA SER A 66 -23.00 6.06 21.20
C SER A 66 -22.54 5.08 20.11
N LEU A 67 -21.61 5.51 19.26
CA LEU A 67 -21.01 4.69 18.21
C LEU A 67 -19.82 3.88 18.77
N ASP A 68 -19.89 2.56 18.71
CA ASP A 68 -18.74 1.70 19.02
C ASP A 68 -17.85 1.57 17.78
N THR A 69 -16.79 2.37 17.72
CA THR A 69 -15.89 2.43 16.55
C THR A 69 -15.19 1.11 16.25
N ARG A 70 -15.02 0.25 17.27
CA ARG A 70 -14.39 -1.08 17.15
C ARG A 70 -15.17 -2.00 16.22
N LYS A 71 -16.48 -1.74 16.04
CA LYS A 71 -17.37 -2.53 15.17
C LYS A 71 -17.44 -2.00 13.73
N LEU A 72 -16.84 -0.84 13.45
CA LEU A 72 -16.84 -0.28 12.11
C LEU A 72 -15.91 -1.06 11.19
N SER A 73 -16.34 -1.24 9.94
CA SER A 73 -15.56 -1.90 8.91
C SER A 73 -14.64 -0.91 8.20
N ALA A 74 -13.52 -1.42 7.69
CA ALA A 74 -12.59 -0.64 6.89
C ALA A 74 -13.22 -0.15 5.57
N ASN A 75 -12.84 1.06 5.16
CA ASN A 75 -13.20 1.65 3.88
C ASN A 75 -12.02 1.55 2.90
N HIS A 76 -11.85 0.39 2.27
CA HIS A 76 -10.70 0.11 1.40
C HIS A 76 -10.61 0.97 0.14
N ILE A 77 -11.69 1.66 -0.25
CA ILE A 77 -11.67 2.52 -1.45
C ILE A 77 -11.18 3.94 -1.16
N GLN A 78 -11.19 4.37 0.11
CA GLN A 78 -10.80 5.72 0.50
C GLN A 78 -9.36 5.74 1.04
N ILE A 79 -8.40 5.88 0.13
CA ILE A 79 -6.98 5.92 0.47
C ILE A 79 -6.57 7.36 0.81
N THR A 80 -5.89 7.56 1.93
CA THR A 80 -5.45 8.90 2.39
C THR A 80 -3.99 9.17 2.03
N ILE A 81 -3.13 8.15 2.11
CA ILE A 81 -1.67 8.31 2.00
C ILE A 81 -1.25 8.36 0.52
N LEU A 82 -0.53 9.43 0.14
CA LEU A 82 -0.21 9.72 -1.26
C LEU A 82 0.69 8.67 -1.94
N TYR A 83 1.72 8.15 -1.26
CA TYR A 83 2.60 7.16 -1.91
C TYR A 83 1.84 5.87 -2.23
N LEU A 84 0.90 5.45 -1.37
CA LEU A 84 0.04 4.28 -1.63
C LEU A 84 -0.84 4.51 -2.86
N LYS A 85 -1.41 5.71 -3.02
CA LYS A 85 -2.14 6.09 -4.24
C LYS A 85 -1.25 5.99 -5.48
N ALA A 86 -0.03 6.49 -5.39
CA ALA A 86 0.93 6.45 -6.49
C ALA A 86 1.31 5.01 -6.85
N MET A 87 1.54 4.15 -5.86
CA MET A 87 1.82 2.73 -6.09
C MET A 87 0.63 2.06 -6.79
N ILE A 88 -0.59 2.20 -6.26
CA ILE A 88 -1.81 1.62 -6.85
C ILE A 88 -2.03 2.10 -8.28
N ALA A 89 -1.80 3.38 -8.56
CA ALA A 89 -2.01 3.97 -9.88
C ALA A 89 -0.98 3.50 -10.92
N ALA A 90 0.25 3.20 -10.50
CA ALA A 90 1.37 2.97 -11.41
C ALA A 90 1.12 1.89 -12.48
N PRO A 91 0.59 0.68 -12.18
CA PRO A 91 0.26 -0.29 -13.22
C PRO A 91 -0.75 0.19 -14.27
N PHE A 92 -1.67 1.09 -13.92
CA PHE A 92 -2.63 1.66 -14.87
C PHE A 92 -1.98 2.76 -15.71
N VAL A 93 -1.13 3.60 -15.08
CA VAL A 93 -0.36 4.64 -15.76
C VAL A 93 0.58 4.04 -16.82
N THR A 94 1.24 2.92 -16.48
CA THR A 94 2.09 2.17 -17.43
C THR A 94 1.29 1.32 -18.41
N SER A 95 -0.05 1.29 -18.29
CA SER A 95 -0.94 0.45 -19.10
C SER A 95 -0.66 -1.05 -18.99
N THR A 96 -0.06 -1.47 -17.86
CA THR A 96 0.13 -2.87 -17.49
C THR A 96 -1.19 -3.49 -17.03
N PHE A 97 -1.93 -2.78 -16.18
CA PHE A 97 -3.34 -3.09 -15.92
C PHE A 97 -4.18 -2.36 -16.95
N GLY A 98 -4.68 -3.13 -17.91
CA GLY A 98 -5.53 -2.66 -19.00
C GLY A 98 -7.02 -2.77 -18.67
N ASN A 99 -7.80 -3.17 -19.68
CA ASN A 99 -9.26 -3.24 -19.59
C ASN A 99 -9.76 -4.47 -18.82
N SER A 100 -11.01 -4.42 -18.36
CA SER A 100 -11.67 -5.45 -17.54
C SER A 100 -11.85 -6.82 -18.21
N SER A 101 -11.56 -6.96 -19.51
CA SER A 101 -11.65 -8.22 -20.25
C SER A 101 -10.49 -9.17 -19.98
N GLU A 102 -9.35 -8.66 -19.51
CA GLU A 102 -8.14 -9.45 -19.26
C GLU A 102 -8.00 -9.81 -17.78
N GLN A 103 -7.37 -10.95 -17.49
CA GLN A 103 -7.03 -11.36 -16.13
C GLN A 103 -5.58 -11.00 -15.84
N PHE A 104 -5.36 -10.27 -14.75
CA PHE A 104 -4.03 -9.81 -14.32
C PHE A 104 -3.59 -10.56 -13.07
N SER A 105 -2.28 -10.78 -12.93
CA SER A 105 -1.66 -11.30 -11.70
C SER A 105 -0.78 -10.23 -11.04
N SER A 106 -1.01 -10.01 -9.75
CA SER A 106 -0.26 -9.10 -8.91
C SER A 106 0.48 -9.88 -7.82
N LEU A 107 1.74 -9.53 -7.59
CA LEU A 107 2.51 -9.97 -6.43
C LEU A 107 2.85 -8.76 -5.56
N SER A 108 2.45 -8.79 -4.30
CA SER A 108 2.88 -7.79 -3.32
C SER A 108 3.86 -8.43 -2.34
N ILE A 109 5.03 -7.83 -2.19
CA ILE A 109 6.03 -8.24 -1.20
C ILE A 109 6.05 -7.18 -0.10
N GLY A 110 5.57 -7.57 1.08
CA GLY A 110 5.15 -6.67 2.15
C GLY A 110 3.64 -6.46 2.13
N LEU A 111 2.95 -6.85 3.21
CA LEU A 111 1.51 -6.63 3.36
C LEU A 111 1.21 -5.24 3.93
N GLY A 112 2.00 -4.79 4.91
CA GLY A 112 1.62 -3.68 5.78
C GLY A 112 0.26 -3.96 6.42
N ILE A 113 -0.68 -3.02 6.32
CA ILE A 113 -2.08 -3.27 6.72
C ILE A 113 -2.99 -3.69 5.55
N GLY A 114 -2.42 -4.00 4.39
CA GLY A 114 -3.15 -4.50 3.22
C GLY A 114 -3.84 -3.44 2.35
N ILE A 115 -3.53 -2.14 2.49
CA ILE A 115 -4.22 -1.07 1.75
C ILE A 115 -4.19 -1.28 0.22
N ILE A 116 -3.00 -1.47 -0.36
CA ILE A 116 -2.85 -1.63 -1.82
C ILE A 116 -3.68 -2.81 -2.30
N ASN A 117 -3.57 -3.93 -1.57
CA ASN A 117 -4.19 -5.19 -1.94
C ASN A 117 -5.71 -5.13 -1.81
N SER A 118 -6.23 -4.69 -0.66
CA SER A 118 -7.67 -4.54 -0.43
C SER A 118 -8.32 -3.55 -1.40
N PHE A 119 -7.64 -2.45 -1.76
CA PHE A 119 -8.15 -1.53 -2.79
C PHE A 119 -8.29 -2.25 -4.14
N LEU A 120 -7.22 -2.93 -4.60
CA LEU A 120 -7.24 -3.66 -5.86
C LEU A 120 -8.31 -4.76 -5.86
N HIS A 121 -8.39 -5.52 -4.77
CA HIS A 121 -9.35 -6.60 -4.57
C HIS A 121 -10.80 -6.12 -4.65
N ASP A 122 -11.14 -5.02 -3.98
CA ASP A 122 -12.50 -4.48 -3.91
C ASP A 122 -12.90 -3.74 -5.19
N ARG A 123 -11.95 -3.10 -5.88
CA ARG A 123 -12.24 -2.28 -7.08
C ARG A 123 -12.20 -3.07 -8.38
N PHE A 124 -11.39 -4.13 -8.46
CA PHE A 124 -11.14 -4.88 -9.70
C PHE A 124 -11.31 -6.38 -9.49
N THR A 125 -12.28 -6.98 -10.18
CA THR A 125 -12.61 -8.41 -10.08
C THR A 125 -11.68 -9.30 -10.91
N ASN A 126 -10.88 -8.70 -11.80
CA ASN A 126 -10.00 -9.38 -12.75
C ASN A 126 -8.51 -9.33 -12.37
N ILE A 127 -8.19 -8.99 -11.11
CA ILE A 127 -6.82 -9.01 -10.58
C ILE A 127 -6.70 -10.12 -9.53
N ASN A 128 -5.79 -11.06 -9.76
CA ASN A 128 -5.41 -12.13 -8.84
C ASN A 128 -4.18 -11.69 -8.04
N ILE A 129 -4.33 -11.54 -6.74
CA ILE A 129 -3.40 -10.89 -5.82
C ILE A 129 -2.77 -11.95 -4.91
N THR A 130 -1.45 -12.07 -5.00
CA THR A 130 -0.63 -12.86 -4.07
C THR A 130 0.16 -11.90 -3.20
N ILE A 131 0.08 -12.05 -1.88
CA ILE A 131 0.78 -11.19 -0.93
C ILE A 131 1.78 -12.05 -0.17
N ILE A 132 3.04 -11.66 -0.18
CA ILE A 132 4.10 -12.29 0.61
C ILE A 132 4.37 -11.40 1.82
N GLU A 133 4.15 -11.94 3.01
CA GLU A 133 4.41 -11.26 4.28
C GLU A 133 5.28 -12.16 5.15
N ILE A 134 6.33 -11.62 5.73
CA ILE A 134 7.23 -12.39 6.59
C ILE A 134 6.68 -12.52 8.00
N GLU A 135 5.97 -11.51 8.49
CA GLU A 135 5.44 -11.42 9.85
C GLU A 135 3.98 -11.85 9.95
N LYS A 136 3.71 -13.06 10.47
CA LYS A 136 2.34 -13.56 10.70
C LYS A 136 1.50 -12.59 11.56
N THR A 137 2.11 -11.94 12.56
CA THR A 137 1.41 -10.98 13.41
C THR A 137 0.84 -9.81 12.62
N MET A 138 1.55 -9.35 11.57
CA MET A 138 1.04 -8.28 10.70
C MET A 138 -0.20 -8.74 9.91
N VAL A 139 -0.21 -10.00 9.45
CA VAL A 139 -1.38 -10.60 8.79
C VAL A 139 -2.58 -10.67 9.73
N ASP A 140 -2.36 -11.10 10.97
CA ASP A 140 -3.42 -11.17 11.98
C ASP A 140 -4.00 -9.76 12.28
N ILE A 141 -3.14 -8.74 12.36
CA ILE A 141 -3.55 -7.34 12.54
C ILE A 141 -4.35 -6.83 11.34
N ALA A 142 -3.85 -7.05 10.12
CA ALA A 142 -4.53 -6.62 8.89
C ALA A 142 -5.93 -7.22 8.77
N LYS A 143 -6.10 -8.50 9.09
CA LYS A 143 -7.41 -9.17 9.12
C LYS A 143 -8.32 -8.63 10.22
N LYS A 144 -7.83 -8.59 11.46
CA LYS A 144 -8.64 -8.26 12.65
C LYS A 144 -9.08 -6.79 12.67
N TYR A 145 -8.22 -5.87 12.23
CA TYR A 145 -8.46 -4.43 12.39
C TYR A 145 -8.68 -3.68 11.09
N PHE A 146 -8.05 -4.12 10.00
CA PHE A 146 -8.03 -3.40 8.73
C PHE A 146 -8.84 -4.08 7.63
N GLY A 147 -9.56 -5.15 7.96
CA GLY A 147 -10.55 -5.76 7.07
C GLY A 147 -9.95 -6.56 5.90
N LEU A 148 -8.70 -7.00 5.99
CA LEU A 148 -8.12 -7.87 4.96
C LEU A 148 -8.93 -9.17 4.83
N ILE A 149 -9.43 -9.43 3.62
CA ILE A 149 -10.18 -10.65 3.27
C ILE A 149 -9.30 -11.52 2.38
N GLU A 150 -9.24 -12.82 2.66
CA GLU A 150 -8.65 -13.79 1.74
C GLU A 150 -9.74 -14.62 1.07
N ASP A 151 -9.60 -14.84 -0.22
CA ASP A 151 -10.50 -15.61 -1.08
C ASP A 151 -9.73 -16.19 -2.29
N ASP A 152 -10.43 -16.64 -3.32
CA ASP A 152 -9.80 -17.20 -4.53
C ASP A 152 -8.93 -16.20 -5.32
N ARG A 153 -9.15 -14.89 -5.13
CA ARG A 153 -8.45 -13.81 -5.82
C ARG A 153 -7.44 -13.09 -4.95
N GLN A 154 -7.53 -13.14 -3.62
CA GLN A 154 -6.57 -12.52 -2.72
C GLN A 154 -6.10 -13.51 -1.66
N ARG A 155 -4.78 -13.74 -1.59
CA ARG A 155 -4.18 -14.67 -0.63
C ARG A 155 -2.88 -14.13 -0.04
N VAL A 156 -2.63 -14.47 1.21
CA VAL A 156 -1.40 -14.15 1.93
C VAL A 156 -0.58 -15.43 2.15
N ILE A 157 0.69 -15.39 1.80
CA ILE A 157 1.65 -16.46 2.01
C ILE A 157 2.69 -15.96 3.01
N ILE A 158 2.81 -16.66 4.14
CA ILE A 158 3.85 -16.36 5.13
C ILE A 158 5.19 -16.85 4.60
N SER A 159 6.04 -15.95 4.10
CA SER A 159 7.36 -16.28 3.57
C SER A 159 8.25 -15.05 3.46
N ASP A 160 9.54 -15.29 3.28
CA ASP A 160 10.47 -14.26 2.79
C ASP A 160 10.21 -14.00 1.30
N GLY A 161 10.13 -12.72 0.91
CA GLY A 161 9.81 -12.32 -0.47
C GLY A 161 10.80 -12.85 -1.51
N MET A 162 12.09 -12.76 -1.21
CA MET A 162 13.14 -13.23 -2.12
C MET A 162 13.22 -14.76 -2.17
N LYS A 163 12.98 -15.45 -1.04
CA LYS A 163 12.83 -16.90 -0.98
C LYS A 163 11.66 -17.35 -1.85
N TYR A 164 10.50 -16.70 -1.73
CA TYR A 164 9.34 -17.01 -2.55
C TYR A 164 9.65 -16.90 -4.04
N LEU A 165 10.29 -15.82 -4.49
CA LEU A 165 10.69 -15.65 -5.90
C LEU A 165 11.68 -16.74 -6.35
N ARG A 166 12.66 -17.10 -5.51
CA ARG A 166 13.64 -18.17 -5.82
C ARG A 166 13.00 -19.54 -5.96
N GLU A 167 11.99 -19.85 -5.15
CA GLU A 167 11.24 -21.10 -5.19
C GLU A 167 10.23 -21.13 -6.34
N ASN A 168 9.77 -19.96 -6.80
CA ASN A 168 8.71 -19.80 -7.79
C ASN A 168 9.17 -19.08 -9.08
N LYS A 169 10.37 -19.37 -9.58
CA LYS A 169 10.96 -18.74 -10.78
C LYS A 169 10.10 -18.81 -12.06
N LYS A 170 9.13 -19.73 -12.10
CA LYS A 170 8.21 -19.91 -13.25
C LYS A 170 6.93 -19.10 -13.14
N LEU A 171 6.62 -18.53 -11.97
CA LEU A 171 5.46 -17.68 -11.81
C LEU A 171 5.77 -16.30 -12.38
N ILE A 172 4.91 -15.85 -13.29
CA ILE A 172 5.05 -14.57 -13.98
C ILE A 172 3.90 -13.65 -13.58
N PHE A 173 4.22 -12.41 -13.24
CA PHE A 173 3.27 -11.40 -12.77
C PHE A 173 3.18 -10.22 -13.74
N ASP A 174 2.00 -9.60 -13.80
CA ASP A 174 1.80 -8.33 -14.49
C ASP A 174 2.41 -7.19 -13.65
N ALA A 175 2.11 -7.15 -12.36
CA ALA A 175 2.66 -6.15 -11.45
C ALA A 175 3.32 -6.81 -10.23
N ILE A 176 4.49 -6.30 -9.85
CA ILE A 176 5.15 -6.65 -8.59
C ILE A 176 5.29 -5.38 -7.74
N PHE A 177 4.61 -5.35 -6.60
CA PHE A 177 4.74 -4.29 -5.60
C PHE A 177 5.77 -4.72 -4.54
N ILE A 178 6.75 -3.86 -4.27
CA ILE A 178 7.76 -4.06 -3.25
C ILE A 178 7.59 -2.95 -2.21
N ASP A 179 6.99 -3.33 -1.08
CA ASP A 179 6.78 -2.47 0.10
C ASP A 179 7.25 -3.21 1.36
N ALA A 180 8.45 -3.79 1.27
CA ALA A 180 9.10 -4.50 2.36
C ALA A 180 10.07 -3.54 3.07
N CYS A 181 9.76 -3.16 4.29
CA CYS A 181 10.51 -2.16 5.05
C CYS A 181 11.18 -2.76 6.29
N TYR A 182 12.30 -2.17 6.70
CA TYR A 182 12.85 -2.38 8.03
C TYR A 182 11.98 -1.72 9.11
N SER A 183 11.92 -2.34 10.29
CA SER A 183 11.28 -1.80 11.50
C SER A 183 11.97 -0.54 12.06
N GLN A 184 13.15 -0.20 11.54
CA GLN A 184 13.93 1.00 11.85
C GLN A 184 14.76 1.42 10.63
N PHE A 185 15.15 2.69 10.53
CA PHE A 185 16.08 3.10 9.49
C PHE A 185 17.44 2.39 9.67
N LYS A 186 17.95 1.79 8.60
CA LYS A 186 19.30 1.21 8.50
C LYS A 186 20.06 1.99 7.46
N ASP A 187 21.16 2.63 7.84
CA ASP A 187 22.00 3.43 6.94
C ASP A 187 21.20 4.50 6.15
N GLY A 188 20.15 5.02 6.78
CA GLY A 188 19.25 6.02 6.20
C GLY A 188 18.18 5.46 5.25
N LEU A 189 18.10 4.16 5.05
CA LEU A 189 17.06 3.48 4.27
C LEU A 189 16.11 2.73 5.21
N SER A 190 14.79 2.87 5.00
CA SER A 190 13.78 2.04 5.66
C SER A 190 13.09 1.12 4.66
N CYS A 191 12.78 1.60 3.45
CA CYS A 191 12.14 0.82 2.39
C CYS A 191 12.85 1.08 1.06
N PRO A 192 13.05 0.05 0.20
CA PRO A 192 12.83 -1.36 0.51
C PRO A 192 13.96 -1.91 1.41
N VAL A 193 13.81 -3.14 1.90
CA VAL A 193 14.96 -3.86 2.47
C VAL A 193 16.02 -4.09 1.38
N LYS A 194 17.29 -4.03 1.77
CA LYS A 194 18.44 -3.96 0.86
C LYS A 194 18.50 -5.10 -0.16
N GLU A 195 17.98 -6.28 0.18
CA GLU A 195 17.96 -7.44 -0.72
C GLU A 195 17.26 -7.12 -2.05
N PHE A 196 16.23 -6.27 -2.04
CA PHE A 196 15.53 -5.84 -3.27
C PHE A 196 16.32 -4.82 -4.10
N CYS A 197 17.44 -4.30 -3.58
CA CYS A 197 18.36 -3.40 -4.27
C CYS A 197 19.61 -4.12 -4.80
N GLU A 198 19.75 -5.43 -4.58
CA GLU A 198 20.90 -6.21 -5.04
C GLU A 198 20.71 -6.65 -6.50
N TYR A 199 21.73 -6.48 -7.33
CA TYR A 199 21.65 -6.68 -8.78
C TYR A 199 21.07 -8.03 -9.19
N ASP A 200 21.56 -9.13 -8.60
CA ASP A 200 21.08 -10.47 -8.91
C ASP A 200 19.62 -10.70 -8.51
N ASN A 201 19.20 -10.11 -7.39
CA ASN A 201 17.81 -10.18 -6.92
C ASN A 201 16.89 -9.35 -7.83
N MET A 202 17.35 -8.19 -8.30
CA MET A 202 16.61 -7.38 -9.27
C MET A 202 16.45 -8.08 -10.62
N ASN A 203 17.47 -8.82 -11.08
CA ASN A 203 17.36 -9.69 -12.26
C ASN A 203 16.36 -10.83 -12.06
N LEU A 204 16.32 -11.42 -10.86
CA LEU A 204 15.32 -12.44 -10.53
C LEU A 204 13.90 -11.84 -10.58
N ILE A 205 13.67 -10.69 -9.94
CA ILE A 205 12.38 -9.98 -9.97
C ILE A 205 11.96 -9.70 -11.42
N LYS A 206 12.88 -9.19 -12.24
CA LYS A 206 12.64 -8.97 -13.68
C LYS A 206 12.24 -10.26 -14.41
N SER A 207 12.87 -11.40 -14.09
CA SER A 207 12.52 -12.69 -14.70
C SER A 207 11.13 -13.22 -14.30
N ASN A 208 10.55 -12.69 -13.22
CA ASN A 208 9.20 -12.99 -12.75
C ASN A 208 8.14 -11.99 -13.29
N LEU A 209 8.48 -11.11 -14.23
CA LEU A 209 7.54 -10.17 -14.87
C LEU A 209 7.15 -10.62 -16.27
N LYS A 210 5.92 -10.28 -16.69
CA LYS A 210 5.56 -10.31 -18.12
C LYS A 210 6.35 -9.26 -18.90
N GLU A 211 6.36 -9.37 -20.23
CA GLU A 211 7.08 -8.43 -21.11
C GLU A 211 6.66 -6.96 -20.91
N ASN A 212 5.37 -6.72 -20.62
CA ASN A 212 4.82 -5.39 -20.27
C ASN A 212 4.59 -5.22 -18.77
N GLY A 213 5.22 -6.07 -17.97
CA GLY A 213 5.10 -6.04 -16.53
C GLY A 213 5.79 -4.83 -15.91
N VAL A 214 5.39 -4.51 -14.69
CA VAL A 214 5.92 -3.39 -13.92
C VAL A 214 6.32 -3.82 -12.52
N VAL A 215 7.43 -3.28 -12.02
CA VAL A 215 7.82 -3.31 -10.61
C VAL A 215 7.60 -1.92 -10.03
N ILE A 216 6.95 -1.87 -8.88
CA ILE A 216 6.69 -0.65 -8.14
C ILE A 216 7.36 -0.81 -6.78
N VAL A 217 8.30 0.07 -6.47
CA VAL A 217 9.09 0.00 -5.24
C VAL A 217 8.81 1.23 -4.39
N SER A 218 8.43 1.03 -3.12
CA SER A 218 8.39 2.12 -2.15
C SER A 218 9.81 2.44 -1.67
N LEU A 219 10.16 3.72 -1.72
CA LEU A 219 11.44 4.24 -1.25
C LEU A 219 11.19 5.15 -0.05
N LEU A 220 11.71 4.78 1.11
CA LEU A 220 11.64 5.58 2.32
C LEU A 220 13.04 5.84 2.84
N LEU A 221 13.53 7.05 2.61
CA LEU A 221 14.88 7.50 2.96
C LEU A 221 14.85 8.54 4.09
N THR A 222 15.86 8.54 4.96
CA THR A 222 16.16 9.69 5.82
C THR A 222 16.90 10.77 5.02
N SER A 223 16.17 11.50 4.19
CA SER A 223 16.66 12.78 3.67
C SER A 223 16.28 13.92 4.65
N PRO A 224 16.85 15.13 4.52
CA PRO A 224 16.40 16.30 5.30
C PRO A 224 14.88 16.55 5.19
N LYS A 225 14.27 16.10 4.08
CA LYS A 225 12.84 16.22 3.81
C LYS A 225 12.02 14.97 4.14
N LYS A 226 12.66 13.82 4.44
CA LYS A 226 12.02 12.50 4.59
C LYS A 226 10.95 12.26 3.51
N THR A 227 11.39 12.19 2.25
CA THR A 227 10.51 11.95 1.12
C THR A 227 10.19 10.46 1.01
N ALA A 228 8.90 10.14 0.93
CA ALA A 228 8.45 8.85 0.43
C ALA A 228 8.39 8.98 -1.10
N GLU A 229 9.15 8.14 -1.78
CA GLU A 229 9.24 8.10 -3.24
C GLU A 229 8.70 6.76 -3.72
N VAL A 230 8.20 6.74 -4.95
CA VAL A 230 7.71 5.52 -5.60
C VAL A 230 8.47 5.38 -6.90
N LEU A 231 9.35 4.38 -6.97
CA LEU A 231 10.06 4.05 -8.18
C LEU A 231 9.20 3.09 -9.00
N VAL A 232 8.95 3.44 -10.25
CA VAL A 232 8.17 2.62 -11.19
C VAL A 232 9.07 2.20 -12.33
N CYS A 233 9.28 0.89 -12.45
CA CYS A 233 10.18 0.27 -13.41
C CYS A 233 9.36 -0.68 -14.29
N GLY A 234 9.19 -0.39 -15.58
CA GLY A 234 8.48 -1.29 -16.48
C GLY A 234 9.29 -1.75 -17.68
N GLY A 235 8.68 -2.64 -18.45
CA GLY A 235 9.27 -3.25 -19.63
C GLY A 235 9.21 -2.37 -20.89
N LYS A 236 9.18 -3.04 -22.05
CA LYS A 236 9.42 -2.43 -23.37
C LYS A 236 8.46 -1.30 -23.76
N ASN A 237 7.21 -1.35 -23.29
CA ASN A 237 6.17 -0.38 -23.62
C ASN A 237 5.96 0.68 -22.52
N PHE A 238 6.99 0.93 -21.70
CA PHE A 238 6.94 1.99 -20.70
C PHE A 238 6.75 3.36 -21.37
N PRO A 239 5.80 4.20 -20.90
CA PRO A 239 5.56 5.50 -21.50
C PRO A 239 6.73 6.46 -21.22
N ASP A 240 6.96 7.40 -22.14
CA ASP A 240 7.81 8.56 -21.87
C ASP A 240 7.25 9.42 -20.73
N GLU A 241 8.06 10.34 -20.21
CA GLU A 241 7.71 11.14 -19.04
C GLU A 241 6.46 12.01 -19.25
N GLU A 242 6.32 12.64 -20.41
CA GLU A 242 5.17 13.49 -20.73
C GLU A 242 3.88 12.65 -20.74
N THR A 243 3.93 11.49 -21.40
CA THR A 243 2.83 10.52 -21.43
C THR A 243 2.53 9.98 -20.03
N PHE A 244 3.56 9.67 -19.23
CA PHE A 244 3.41 9.17 -17.86
C PHE A 244 2.72 10.23 -16.97
N LYS A 245 3.13 11.49 -17.05
CA LYS A 245 2.52 12.62 -16.33
C LYS A 245 1.06 12.82 -16.70
N ALA A 246 0.75 12.82 -18.01
CA ALA A 246 -0.60 12.97 -18.51
C ALA A 246 -1.52 11.81 -18.05
N LYS A 247 -1.04 10.57 -18.19
CA LYS A 247 -1.77 9.38 -17.72
C LYS A 247 -1.93 9.36 -16.21
N THR A 248 -0.94 9.81 -15.44
CA THR A 248 -1.03 9.88 -13.97
C THR A 248 -2.20 10.76 -13.53
N THR A 249 -2.36 11.93 -14.15
CA THR A 249 -3.48 12.83 -13.81
C THR A 249 -4.82 12.17 -14.09
N LYS A 250 -4.97 11.55 -15.28
CA LYS A 250 -6.19 10.86 -15.69
C LYS A 250 -6.51 9.67 -14.78
N VAL A 251 -5.54 8.80 -14.51
CA VAL A 251 -5.71 7.60 -13.67
C VAL A 251 -6.07 7.99 -12.23
N PHE A 252 -5.47 9.05 -11.68
CA PHE A 252 -5.81 9.51 -10.33
C PHE A 252 -7.27 9.97 -10.22
N GLU A 253 -7.78 10.63 -11.26
CA GLU A 253 -9.20 10.99 -11.33
C GLU A 253 -10.09 9.74 -11.42
N GLU A 254 -9.78 8.81 -12.32
CA GLU A 254 -10.54 7.56 -12.52
C GLU A 254 -10.58 6.65 -11.27
N LEU A 255 -9.51 6.65 -10.49
CA LEU A 255 -9.41 5.91 -9.21
C LEU A 255 -10.01 6.68 -8.02
N GLY A 256 -10.45 7.93 -8.20
CA GLY A 256 -10.99 8.76 -7.11
C GLY A 256 -9.94 9.25 -6.12
N PHE A 257 -8.68 9.36 -6.54
CA PHE A 257 -7.55 9.76 -5.70
C PHE A 257 -7.34 11.26 -5.58
N GLY A 258 -7.97 12.05 -6.45
CA GLY A 258 -7.85 13.51 -6.47
C GLY A 258 -6.55 13.95 -7.14
N SER A 259 -5.82 14.88 -6.53
CA SER A 259 -4.60 15.42 -7.13
C SER A 259 -3.46 14.40 -7.18
N PRO A 260 -2.76 14.27 -8.33
CA PRO A 260 -1.62 13.37 -8.47
C PRO A 260 -0.38 13.89 -7.70
N PRO A 261 0.60 13.00 -7.41
CA PRO A 261 1.89 13.40 -6.88
C PRO A 261 2.71 14.18 -7.92
N ILE A 262 3.79 14.80 -7.46
CA ILE A 262 4.83 15.34 -8.35
C ILE A 262 5.56 14.15 -8.98
N VAL A 263 5.61 14.11 -10.32
CA VAL A 263 6.40 13.14 -11.08
C VAL A 263 7.75 13.78 -11.43
N THR A 264 8.84 13.17 -10.97
CA THR A 264 10.22 13.61 -11.22
C THR A 264 10.97 12.63 -12.14
N GLU A 265 11.98 13.12 -12.86
CA GLU A 265 12.91 12.29 -13.62
C GLU A 265 13.87 11.54 -12.66
N ASP A 266 13.52 10.34 -12.25
CA ASP A 266 14.46 9.35 -11.71
C ASP A 266 14.07 7.96 -12.26
N PHE A 267 14.06 7.84 -13.59
CA PHE A 267 13.70 6.60 -14.28
C PHE A 267 14.94 5.74 -14.50
N THR A 268 15.04 4.61 -13.79
CA THR A 268 15.94 3.54 -14.22
C THR A 268 15.13 2.58 -15.09
N MET A 269 15.20 2.72 -16.41
CA MET A 269 14.67 1.70 -17.33
C MET A 269 15.56 0.45 -17.25
N TRP A 270 14.95 -0.70 -16.98
CA TRP A 270 15.64 -1.99 -16.92
C TRP A 270 15.74 -2.58 -18.32
N TYR A 271 16.87 -2.41 -19.01
CA TYR A 271 17.18 -3.19 -20.21
C TYR A 271 17.58 -4.62 -19.87
#